data_AF-A0A419DG93-F1
#
_entry.id   AF-A0A419DG93-F1
#
_cell.length_a   1.000
_cell.length_b   1.000
_cell.length_c   1.000
_cell.angle_alpha   90.00
_cell.angle_beta   90.00
_cell.angle_gamma   90.00
#
_symmetry.space_group_name_H-M   'P 1'
#
loop_
_entity.id
_entity.type
_entity.pdbx_description
1 polymer ?
#
loop_
_entity_poly.entity_id
_entity_poly.type
_entity_poly.pdbx_seq_one_letter_code
_entity_poly.pdbx_strand_id
1 'polypeptide(L)'
;MEVLKEKIFLKKGGDLRDVQMVNRRIYGAVDDRFFSNWELFSNQERFMMRALKGIRKDDMEKLRVNLVIATSWFLALMNRIHVDIEDAVWNRFPYLCSYCGSCPCACKKIKPSKRARITKKPHLRPKNIRGFQEMFEEIYPSGSRTLEHAGIHQAEEQGELSEAMQVFAGSHKKSTFQEIIDESADYLSCVFAIANSANIDLQSELEKFYSNNCHACHQAPCKCDFRMISDFKS
;
A
#
# COMPACT_ATOMS: atom_id res chain seq x y z
N MET A 1 10.93 7.09 -36.32
CA MET A 1 9.63 7.42 -35.72
C MET A 1 9.83 7.52 -34.22
N GLU A 2 9.98 8.73 -33.67
CA GLU A 2 9.95 8.93 -32.22
C GLU A 2 8.54 8.63 -31.74
N VAL A 3 8.37 7.53 -31.00
CA VAL A 3 7.12 7.25 -30.31
C VAL A 3 6.97 8.34 -29.25
N LEU A 4 6.00 9.24 -29.45
CA LEU A 4 5.63 10.25 -28.47
C LEU A 4 5.44 9.55 -27.11
N LYS A 5 6.28 9.89 -26.13
CA LYS A 5 6.16 9.38 -24.77
C LYS A 5 4.86 9.90 -24.19
N GLU A 6 3.86 9.04 -24.04
CA GLU A 6 2.65 9.41 -23.32
C GLU A 6 3.04 9.71 -21.86
N LYS A 7 2.81 10.94 -21.42
CA LYS A 7 2.94 11.27 -20.00
C LYS A 7 1.65 10.89 -19.31
N ILE A 8 1.74 9.89 -18.44
CA ILE A 8 0.62 9.43 -17.63
C ILE A 8 0.70 10.16 -16.31
N PHE A 9 -0.22 11.09 -16.11
CA PHE A 9 -0.23 11.89 -14.90
C PHE A 9 -1.18 11.31 -13.86
N LEU A 10 -0.69 11.19 -12.63
CA LEU A 10 -1.59 11.08 -11.48
C LEU A 10 -2.31 12.41 -11.32
N LYS A 11 -3.64 12.35 -11.29
CA LYS A 11 -4.47 13.51 -11.01
C LYS A 11 -4.11 14.05 -9.62
N LYS A 12 -3.85 15.36 -9.53
CA LYS A 12 -3.65 16.01 -8.23
C LYS A 12 -4.89 15.82 -7.36
N GLY A 13 -4.73 15.32 -6.13
CA GLY A 13 -5.87 14.97 -5.31
C GLY A 13 -6.56 13.68 -5.72
N GLY A 14 -5.87 12.78 -6.43
CA GLY A 14 -6.41 11.50 -6.87
C GLY A 14 -6.70 10.56 -5.72
N ASP A 15 -7.62 9.63 -5.97
CA ASP A 15 -7.99 8.58 -5.04
C ASP A 15 -7.12 7.31 -5.22
N LEU A 16 -7.43 6.25 -4.48
CA LEU A 16 -6.63 5.02 -4.54
C LEU A 16 -6.82 4.31 -5.89
N ARG A 17 -7.99 4.47 -6.53
CA ARG A 17 -8.24 3.93 -7.88
C ARG A 17 -7.47 4.69 -8.95
N ASP A 18 -7.39 6.01 -8.85
CA ASP A 18 -6.59 6.86 -9.73
C ASP A 18 -5.13 6.38 -9.73
N VAL A 19 -4.55 6.11 -8.55
CA VAL A 19 -3.17 5.63 -8.46
C VAL A 19 -3.00 4.18 -8.91
N GLN A 20 -3.97 3.30 -8.67
CA GLN A 20 -3.98 1.94 -9.24
C GLN A 20 -3.99 1.99 -10.78
N MET A 21 -4.81 2.86 -11.37
CA MET A 21 -4.92 3.03 -12.82
C MET A 21 -3.62 3.56 -13.43
N VAL A 22 -3.02 4.60 -12.84
CA VAL A 22 -1.72 5.13 -13.30
C VAL A 22 -0.62 4.08 -13.20
N ASN A 23 -0.54 3.38 -12.06
CA ASN A 23 0.40 2.29 -11.85
C ASN A 23 0.25 1.21 -12.94
N ARG A 24 -0.98 0.76 -13.21
CA ARG A 24 -1.28 -0.25 -14.24
C ARG A 24 -0.86 0.21 -15.63
N ARG A 25 -1.11 1.46 -16.00
CA ARG A 25 -0.74 1.97 -17.33
C ARG A 25 0.77 2.10 -17.50
N ILE A 26 1.50 2.41 -16.44
CA ILE A 26 2.97 2.52 -16.48
C ILE A 26 3.58 1.12 -16.46
N TYR A 27 3.22 0.27 -15.51
CA TYR A 27 3.95 -0.96 -15.23
C TYR A 27 3.30 -2.24 -15.76
N GLY A 28 1.98 -2.27 -15.96
CA GLY A 28 1.22 -3.50 -16.20
C GLY A 28 1.75 -4.38 -17.34
N ALA A 29 2.17 -3.79 -18.46
CA ALA A 29 2.73 -4.56 -19.59
C ALA A 29 4.08 -5.23 -19.26
N VAL A 30 4.91 -4.59 -18.44
CA VAL A 30 6.19 -5.15 -17.96
C VAL A 30 5.92 -6.16 -16.86
N ASP A 31 5.02 -5.83 -15.95
CA ASP A 31 4.59 -6.72 -14.88
C ASP A 31 4.13 -8.05 -15.46
N ASP A 32 3.24 -8.02 -16.46
CA ASP A 32 2.67 -9.23 -17.08
C ASP A 32 3.71 -10.05 -17.85
N ARG A 33 4.77 -9.40 -18.32
CA ARG A 33 5.82 -10.04 -19.11
C ARG A 33 6.89 -10.72 -18.25
N PHE A 34 7.28 -10.09 -17.14
CA PHE A 34 8.50 -10.47 -16.43
C PHE A 34 8.27 -10.94 -14.99
N PHE A 35 7.09 -10.71 -14.41
CA PHE A 35 6.88 -10.96 -12.98
C PHE A 35 5.64 -11.82 -12.72
N SER A 36 5.86 -12.92 -12.02
CA SER A 36 4.82 -13.67 -11.31
C SER A 36 4.27 -12.86 -10.12
N ASN A 37 3.14 -13.30 -9.56
CA ASN A 37 2.57 -12.67 -8.36
C ASN A 37 3.58 -12.68 -7.19
N TRP A 38 4.37 -13.75 -7.07
CA TRP A 38 5.42 -13.86 -6.05
C TRP A 38 6.55 -12.88 -6.27
N GLU A 39 6.98 -12.65 -7.51
CA GLU A 39 8.06 -11.68 -7.77
C GLU A 39 7.60 -10.23 -7.59
N LEU A 40 6.33 -9.91 -7.91
CA LEU A 40 5.74 -8.62 -7.56
C LEU A 40 5.72 -8.42 -6.03
N PHE A 41 5.29 -9.45 -5.30
CA PHE A 41 5.24 -9.44 -3.85
C PHE A 41 6.62 -9.36 -3.20
N SER A 42 7.60 -10.14 -3.66
CA SER A 42 8.98 -10.07 -3.16
C SER A 42 9.64 -8.72 -3.46
N ASN A 43 9.32 -8.05 -4.58
CA ASN A 43 9.78 -6.68 -4.81
C ASN A 43 9.13 -5.70 -3.82
N GLN A 44 7.82 -5.82 -3.59
CA GLN A 44 7.11 -5.05 -2.57
C GLN A 44 7.77 -5.23 -1.19
N GLU A 45 7.98 -6.48 -0.73
CA GLU A 45 8.66 -6.81 0.53
C GLU A 45 10.05 -6.21 0.61
N ARG A 46 10.86 -6.38 -0.45
CA ARG A 46 12.23 -5.87 -0.52
C ARG A 46 12.28 -4.37 -0.28
N PHE A 47 11.39 -3.61 -0.91
CA PHE A 47 11.35 -2.16 -0.73
C PHE A 47 10.75 -1.77 0.62
N MET A 48 9.74 -2.50 1.13
CA MET A 48 9.22 -2.27 2.48
C MET A 48 10.32 -2.46 3.54
N MET A 49 11.11 -3.54 3.45
CA MET A 49 12.23 -3.78 4.38
C MET A 49 13.32 -2.71 4.27
N ARG A 50 13.54 -2.12 3.08
CA ARG A 50 14.43 -0.96 2.93
C ARG A 50 13.86 0.29 3.61
N ALA A 51 12.54 0.49 3.58
CA ALA A 51 11.87 1.57 4.28
C ALA A 51 11.99 1.39 5.81
N LEU A 52 11.75 0.17 6.32
CA LEU A 52 11.94 -0.17 7.74
C LEU A 52 13.41 -0.04 8.19
N LYS A 53 14.37 -0.35 7.31
CA LYS A 53 15.78 -0.05 7.55
C LYS A 53 16.05 1.45 7.66
N GLY A 54 15.29 2.29 6.93
CA GLY A 54 15.30 3.74 7.06
C GLY A 54 14.90 4.17 8.48
N ILE A 55 13.77 3.66 8.99
CA ILE A 55 13.32 3.87 10.38
C ILE A 55 14.43 3.51 11.37
N ARG A 56 14.96 2.28 11.29
CA ARG A 56 15.99 1.78 12.22
C ARG A 56 17.27 2.61 12.21
N LYS A 57 17.58 3.28 11.09
CA LYS A 57 18.79 4.08 10.91
C LYS A 57 18.56 5.58 11.03
N ASP A 58 17.34 6.00 11.38
CA ASP A 58 16.93 7.41 11.37
C ASP A 58 17.18 8.11 10.01
N ASP A 59 17.06 7.34 8.92
CA ASP A 59 17.22 7.81 7.55
C ASP A 59 15.84 8.04 6.93
N MET A 60 15.30 9.23 7.17
CA MET A 60 13.95 9.62 6.77
C MET A 60 13.77 9.71 5.25
N GLU A 61 14.84 10.04 4.52
CA GLU A 61 14.82 10.06 3.07
C GLU A 61 14.71 8.65 2.50
N LYS A 62 15.50 7.71 3.04
CA LYS A 62 15.40 6.30 2.72
C LYS A 62 14.01 5.75 3.04
N LEU A 63 13.46 6.07 4.21
CA LEU A 63 12.09 5.68 4.58
C LEU A 63 11.10 6.18 3.53
N ARG A 64 11.10 7.49 3.25
CA ARG A 64 10.17 8.14 2.33
C ARG A 64 10.22 7.51 0.94
N VAL A 65 11.41 7.42 0.33
CA VAL A 65 11.57 6.88 -1.04
C VAL A 65 11.12 5.42 -1.11
N ASN A 66 11.56 4.60 -0.16
CA ASN A 66 11.27 3.17 -0.22
C ASN A 66 9.82 2.82 0.15
N LEU A 67 9.17 3.62 1.01
CA LEU A 67 7.74 3.47 1.32
C LEU A 67 6.88 3.68 0.07
N VAL A 68 7.21 4.70 -0.73
CA VAL A 68 6.50 5.01 -1.98
C VAL A 68 6.71 3.91 -3.03
N ILE A 69 7.96 3.44 -3.19
CA ILE A 69 8.27 2.33 -4.11
C ILE A 69 7.56 1.04 -3.68
N ALA A 70 7.59 0.71 -2.39
CA ALA A 70 6.88 -0.46 -1.85
C ALA A 70 5.38 -0.36 -2.10
N THR A 71 4.79 0.81 -1.89
CA THR A 71 3.37 1.08 -2.21
C THR A 71 3.09 0.91 -3.70
N SER A 72 4.00 1.33 -4.58
CA SER A 72 3.88 1.13 -6.04
C SER A 72 3.85 -0.36 -6.41
N TRP A 73 4.73 -1.19 -5.85
CA TRP A 73 4.74 -2.63 -6.08
C TRP A 73 3.52 -3.34 -5.49
N PHE A 74 3.06 -2.89 -4.33
CA PHE A 74 1.81 -3.36 -3.74
C PHE A 74 0.62 -3.11 -4.68
N LEU A 75 0.50 -1.90 -5.24
CA LEU A 75 -0.54 -1.56 -6.22
C LEU A 75 -0.44 -2.41 -7.50
N ALA A 76 0.77 -2.70 -7.97
CA ALA A 76 1.00 -3.58 -9.11
C ALA A 76 0.47 -4.99 -8.85
N LEU A 77 0.75 -5.55 -7.66
CA LEU A 77 0.20 -6.83 -7.23
C LEU A 77 -1.34 -6.78 -7.17
N MET A 78 -1.93 -5.78 -6.50
CA MET A 78 -3.39 -5.63 -6.40
C MET A 78 -4.06 -5.52 -7.78
N ASN A 79 -3.44 -4.78 -8.71
CA ASN A 79 -3.89 -4.67 -10.08
C ASN A 79 -3.91 -6.03 -10.79
N ARG A 80 -2.84 -6.82 -10.63
CA ARG A 80 -2.68 -8.16 -11.22
C ARG A 80 -3.72 -9.14 -10.69
N ILE A 81 -4.00 -9.12 -9.40
CA ILE A 81 -4.99 -10.01 -8.77
C ILE A 81 -6.41 -9.41 -8.76
N HIS A 82 -6.62 -8.27 -9.42
CA HIS A 82 -7.90 -7.60 -9.58
C HIS A 82 -8.60 -7.23 -8.27
N VAL A 83 -7.83 -6.76 -7.29
CA VAL A 83 -8.35 -6.19 -6.04
C VAL A 83 -8.46 -4.67 -6.16
N ASP A 84 -9.69 -4.15 -6.00
CA ASP A 84 -9.94 -2.73 -5.79
C ASP A 84 -9.54 -2.38 -4.36
N ILE A 85 -8.36 -1.74 -4.21
CA ILE A 85 -7.79 -1.52 -2.88
C ILE A 85 -8.56 -0.46 -2.09
N GLU A 86 -9.19 0.47 -2.78
CA GLU A 86 -10.00 1.50 -2.14
C GLU A 86 -11.25 0.89 -1.49
N ASP A 87 -11.93 0.02 -2.22
CA ASP A 87 -13.06 -0.73 -1.68
C ASP A 87 -12.63 -1.69 -0.57
N ALA A 88 -11.49 -2.38 -0.72
CA ALA A 88 -10.96 -3.25 0.32
C ALA A 88 -10.75 -2.49 1.64
N VAL A 89 -10.04 -1.35 1.59
CA VAL A 89 -9.81 -0.48 2.75
C VAL A 89 -11.11 0.06 3.32
N TRP A 90 -11.99 0.62 2.49
CA TRP A 90 -13.25 1.20 2.98
C TRP A 90 -14.19 0.13 3.57
N ASN A 91 -14.18 -1.08 3.01
CA ASN A 91 -14.99 -2.17 3.51
C ASN A 91 -14.50 -2.67 4.88
N ARG A 92 -13.19 -2.71 5.10
CA ARG A 92 -12.57 -3.14 6.35
C ARG A 92 -12.56 -2.05 7.42
N PHE A 93 -12.30 -0.80 7.03
CA PHE A 93 -12.13 0.36 7.89
C PHE A 93 -13.02 1.54 7.48
N PRO A 94 -14.34 1.44 7.66
CA PRO A 94 -15.24 2.54 7.34
C PRO A 94 -15.23 3.59 8.46
N TYR A 95 -14.07 4.22 8.69
CA TYR A 95 -13.80 5.20 9.76
C TYR A 95 -13.75 4.63 11.19
N LEU A 96 -13.66 3.31 11.34
CA LEU A 96 -13.66 2.62 12.62
C LEU A 96 -12.63 1.48 12.59
N CYS A 97 -12.02 1.18 13.74
CA CYS A 97 -11.11 0.03 13.87
C CYS A 97 -11.86 -1.28 13.55
N SER A 98 -11.30 -2.09 12.65
CA SER A 98 -11.88 -3.36 12.18
C SER A 98 -12.08 -4.40 13.31
N TYR A 99 -11.35 -4.26 14.41
CA TYR A 99 -11.42 -5.16 15.57
C TYR A 99 -12.44 -4.70 16.60
N CYS A 100 -12.26 -3.51 17.18
CA CYS A 100 -13.09 -3.02 18.29
C CYS A 100 -14.26 -2.13 17.86
N GLY A 101 -14.31 -1.69 16.60
CA GLY A 101 -15.37 -0.83 16.08
C GLY A 101 -15.37 0.60 16.64
N SER A 102 -14.25 1.06 17.23
CA SER A 102 -14.11 2.41 17.78
C SER A 102 -13.15 3.28 16.96
N CYS A 103 -13.30 4.60 17.10
CA CYS A 103 -12.40 5.63 16.61
C CYS A 103 -12.28 6.72 17.69
N PRO A 104 -11.11 6.93 18.32
CA PRO A 104 -9.87 6.18 18.14
C PRO A 104 -9.99 4.72 18.63
N CYS A 105 -9.09 3.86 18.15
CA CYS A 105 -8.99 2.45 18.51
C CYS A 105 -8.71 2.25 20.01
N ALA A 106 -9.46 1.36 20.66
CA ALA A 106 -9.28 1.00 22.07
C ALA A 106 -8.59 -0.35 22.30
N CYS A 107 -8.13 -1.05 21.26
CA CYS A 107 -7.64 -2.44 21.34
C CYS A 107 -6.43 -2.63 22.28
N LYS A 108 -5.59 -1.61 22.46
CA LYS A 108 -4.48 -1.65 23.44
C LYS A 108 -4.96 -1.72 24.90
N LYS A 109 -6.14 -1.16 25.18
CA LYS A 109 -6.74 -1.13 26.52
C LYS A 109 -7.69 -2.30 26.73
N ILE A 110 -8.46 -2.65 25.70
CA ILE A 110 -9.49 -3.69 25.76
C ILE A 110 -9.31 -4.57 24.53
N LYS A 111 -8.77 -5.78 24.71
CA LYS A 111 -8.64 -6.75 23.63
C LYS A 111 -10.03 -7.34 23.31
N PRO A 112 -10.61 -7.07 22.12
CA PRO A 112 -11.90 -7.63 21.78
C PRO A 112 -11.80 -9.14 21.56
N SER A 113 -12.73 -9.91 22.11
CA SER A 113 -12.80 -11.37 21.90
C SER A 113 -13.36 -11.77 20.53
N LYS A 114 -14.05 -10.84 19.86
CA LYS A 114 -14.62 -10.98 18.51
C LYS A 114 -14.53 -9.65 17.77
N ARG A 115 -14.39 -9.71 16.44
CA ARG A 115 -14.42 -8.52 15.58
C ARG A 115 -15.79 -7.83 15.67
N ALA A 116 -15.76 -6.49 15.70
CA ALA A 116 -16.97 -5.67 15.74
C ALA A 116 -17.76 -5.79 14.44
N ARG A 117 -19.10 -5.74 14.56
CA ARG A 117 -19.98 -5.56 13.39
C ARG A 117 -20.07 -4.08 13.09
N ILE A 118 -19.52 -3.67 11.95
CA ILE A 118 -19.41 -2.25 11.61
C ILE A 118 -20.45 -1.87 10.56
N THR A 119 -21.22 -0.81 10.84
CA THR A 119 -22.14 -0.20 9.88
C THR A 119 -21.44 0.93 9.14
N LYS A 120 -21.32 0.80 7.82
CA LYS A 120 -20.67 1.80 6.97
C LYS A 120 -21.53 3.05 6.84
N LYS A 121 -20.91 4.23 6.90
CA LYS A 121 -21.54 5.52 6.62
C LYS A 121 -20.97 6.07 5.31
N PRO A 122 -21.64 5.88 4.15
CA PRO A 122 -21.05 6.18 2.85
C PRO A 122 -20.54 7.62 2.67
N HIS A 123 -21.18 8.59 3.32
CA HIS A 123 -20.77 10.00 3.27
C HIS A 123 -19.44 10.30 3.97
N LEU A 124 -18.94 9.38 4.81
CA LEU A 124 -17.62 9.49 5.46
C LEU A 124 -16.50 8.86 4.62
N ARG A 125 -16.80 8.25 3.47
CA ARG A 125 -15.77 7.64 2.62
C ARG A 125 -14.81 8.74 2.12
N PRO A 126 -13.50 8.62 2.38
CA PRO A 126 -12.53 9.57 1.87
C PRO A 126 -12.55 9.67 0.33
N LYS A 127 -12.29 10.86 -0.19
CA LYS A 127 -12.32 11.15 -1.64
C LYS A 127 -10.96 11.11 -2.32
N ASN A 128 -9.89 10.97 -1.54
CA ASN A 128 -8.51 10.96 -2.03
C ASN A 128 -7.60 10.23 -1.03
N ILE A 129 -6.35 9.97 -1.44
CA ILE A 129 -5.37 9.24 -0.63
C ILE A 129 -5.09 9.96 0.70
N ARG A 130 -5.00 11.31 0.70
CA ARG A 130 -4.82 12.07 1.94
C ARG A 130 -5.97 11.85 2.92
N GLY A 131 -7.21 11.84 2.45
CA GLY A 131 -8.37 11.60 3.31
C GLY A 131 -8.36 10.19 3.93
N PHE A 132 -7.86 9.17 3.20
CA PHE A 132 -7.64 7.85 3.79
C PHE A 132 -6.54 7.89 4.86
N GLN A 133 -5.44 8.60 4.60
CA GLN A 133 -4.36 8.80 5.55
C GLN A 133 -4.84 9.50 6.84
N GLU A 134 -5.65 10.55 6.71
CA GLU A 134 -6.29 11.29 7.81
C GLU A 134 -7.26 10.40 8.59
N MET A 135 -8.10 9.63 7.90
CA MET A 135 -8.98 8.64 8.52
C MET A 135 -8.20 7.66 9.40
N PHE A 136 -7.06 7.15 8.93
CA PHE A 136 -6.23 6.26 9.74
C PHE A 136 -5.49 6.95 10.87
N GLU A 137 -5.21 8.26 10.77
CA GLU A 137 -4.70 9.04 11.91
C GLU A 137 -5.77 9.15 13.01
N GLU A 138 -7.04 9.31 12.65
CA GLU A 138 -8.13 9.33 13.62
C GLU A 138 -8.36 7.96 14.28
N ILE A 139 -8.34 6.87 13.49
CA ILE A 139 -8.54 5.52 14.01
C ILE A 139 -7.34 5.09 14.87
N TYR A 140 -6.12 5.35 14.40
CA TYR A 140 -4.88 4.90 15.04
C TYR A 140 -3.84 6.03 15.19
N PRO A 141 -4.07 6.98 16.11
CA PRO A 141 -3.25 8.18 16.25
C PRO A 141 -1.76 7.87 16.34
N SER A 142 -0.97 8.52 15.48
CA SER A 142 0.48 8.39 15.42
C SER A 142 1.15 8.71 16.75
N GLY A 143 0.64 9.71 17.49
CA GLY A 143 1.10 10.07 18.84
C GLY A 143 0.92 8.99 19.91
N SER A 144 0.23 7.88 19.62
CA SER A 144 0.03 6.74 20.55
C SER A 144 1.04 5.61 20.41
N ARG A 145 2.03 5.75 19.51
CA ARG A 145 3.09 4.77 19.23
C ARG A 145 4.35 5.45 18.72
N THR A 146 5.48 4.76 18.77
CA THR A 146 6.71 5.22 18.11
C THR A 146 6.71 4.80 16.64
N LEU A 147 7.56 5.42 15.83
CA LEU A 147 7.74 5.06 14.43
C LEU A 147 8.30 3.64 14.28
N GLU A 148 9.17 3.19 15.18
CA GLU A 148 9.67 1.80 15.21
C GLU A 148 8.54 0.81 15.46
N HIS A 149 7.62 1.13 16.38
CA HIS A 149 6.46 0.27 16.63
C HIS A 149 5.53 0.22 15.41
N ALA A 150 5.30 1.34 14.72
CA ALA A 150 4.59 1.34 13.45
C ALA A 150 5.30 0.45 12.40
N GLY A 151 6.64 0.51 12.34
CA GLY A 151 7.45 -0.32 11.46
C GLY A 151 7.42 -1.81 11.78
N ILE A 152 7.41 -2.19 13.07
CA ILE A 152 7.28 -3.59 13.51
C ILE A 152 5.90 -4.13 13.12
N HIS A 153 4.84 -3.38 13.44
CA HIS A 153 3.47 -3.78 13.08
C HIS A 153 3.33 -3.92 11.56
N GLN A 154 3.90 -3.01 10.76
CA GLN A 154 3.93 -3.17 9.31
C GLN A 154 4.61 -4.47 8.84
N ALA A 155 5.64 -4.96 9.54
CA ALA A 155 6.27 -6.22 9.22
C ALA A 155 5.39 -7.43 9.60
N GLU A 156 4.58 -7.31 10.66
CA GLU A 156 3.58 -8.31 11.03
C GLU A 156 2.50 -8.42 9.93
N GLU A 157 1.89 -7.30 9.52
CA GLU A 157 0.87 -7.28 8.45
C GLU A 157 1.42 -7.76 7.09
N GLN A 158 2.72 -7.53 6.83
CA GLN A 158 3.40 -8.08 5.67
C GLN A 158 3.41 -9.62 5.70
N GLY A 159 3.67 -10.20 6.86
CA GLY A 159 3.65 -11.65 7.08
C GLY A 159 2.25 -12.21 6.89
N GLU A 160 1.22 -11.56 7.46
CA GLU A 160 -0.18 -11.98 7.33
C GLU A 160 -0.65 -11.95 5.86
N LEU A 161 -0.29 -10.91 5.10
CA LEU A 161 -0.57 -10.86 3.66
C LEU A 161 0.17 -11.96 2.89
N SER A 162 1.44 -12.25 3.24
CA SER A 162 2.21 -13.35 2.64
C SER A 162 1.54 -14.70 2.87
N GLU A 163 1.11 -14.98 4.10
CA GLU A 163 0.40 -16.20 4.46
C GLU A 163 -0.92 -16.33 3.68
N ALA A 164 -1.72 -15.26 3.61
CA ALA A 164 -2.97 -15.25 2.83
C ALA A 164 -2.73 -15.56 1.34
N MET A 165 -1.66 -15.00 0.75
CA MET A 165 -1.26 -15.32 -0.62
C MET A 165 -0.87 -16.79 -0.79
N GLN A 166 -0.10 -17.36 0.14
CA GLN A 166 0.30 -18.77 0.10
C GLN A 166 -0.90 -19.70 0.22
N VAL A 167 -1.80 -19.43 1.18
CA VAL A 167 -3.00 -20.23 1.43
C VAL A 167 -3.93 -20.20 0.22
N PHE A 168 -4.13 -19.04 -0.42
CA PHE A 168 -4.91 -18.95 -1.64
C PHE A 168 -4.24 -19.69 -2.81
N ALA A 169 -2.92 -19.57 -2.98
CA ALA A 169 -2.19 -20.29 -4.03
C ALA A 169 -2.30 -21.82 -3.88
N GLY A 170 -2.40 -22.34 -2.65
CA GLY A 170 -2.63 -23.77 -2.41
C GLY A 170 -4.10 -24.20 -2.56
N SER A 171 -5.05 -23.36 -2.15
CA SER A 171 -6.46 -23.77 -2.01
C SER A 171 -7.40 -23.29 -3.12
N HIS A 172 -7.09 -22.15 -3.76
CA HIS A 172 -7.92 -21.46 -4.76
C HIS A 172 -9.37 -21.22 -4.33
N LYS A 173 -9.63 -21.15 -3.02
CA LYS A 173 -10.98 -20.94 -2.48
C LYS A 173 -11.33 -19.45 -2.47
N LYS A 174 -12.62 -19.15 -2.67
CA LYS A 174 -13.12 -17.78 -2.55
C LYS A 174 -12.89 -17.19 -1.15
N SER A 175 -13.03 -18.00 -0.09
CA SER A 175 -12.81 -17.55 1.28
C SER A 175 -11.35 -17.13 1.53
N THR A 176 -10.40 -17.89 1.00
CA THR A 176 -8.97 -17.58 1.16
C THR A 176 -8.54 -16.43 0.26
N PHE A 177 -9.25 -16.18 -0.86
CA PHE A 177 -9.07 -14.94 -1.62
C PHE A 177 -9.60 -13.73 -0.84
N GLN A 178 -10.70 -13.89 -0.09
CA GLN A 178 -11.20 -12.83 0.78
C GLN A 178 -10.20 -12.47 1.89
N GLU A 179 -9.44 -13.45 2.40
CA GLU A 179 -8.32 -13.20 3.32
C GLU A 179 -7.26 -12.30 2.66
N ILE A 180 -6.90 -12.52 1.39
CA ILE A 180 -5.99 -11.59 0.68
C ILE A 180 -6.54 -10.17 0.65
N ILE A 181 -7.83 -9.98 0.36
CA ILE A 181 -8.47 -8.65 0.32
C ILE A 181 -8.39 -7.98 1.69
N ASP A 182 -8.69 -8.75 2.72
CA ASP A 182 -8.69 -8.33 4.11
C ASP A 182 -7.29 -7.92 4.58
N GLU A 183 -6.28 -8.76 4.35
CA GLU A 183 -4.88 -8.48 4.72
C GLU A 183 -4.24 -7.41 3.84
N SER A 184 -4.70 -7.23 2.61
CA SER A 184 -4.28 -6.10 1.76
C SER A 184 -4.74 -4.76 2.33
N ALA A 185 -5.93 -4.72 2.92
CA ALA A 185 -6.43 -3.52 3.59
C ALA A 185 -5.67 -3.25 4.90
N ASP A 186 -5.30 -4.28 5.67
CA ASP A 186 -4.47 -4.12 6.86
C ASP A 186 -3.05 -3.66 6.51
N TYR A 187 -2.43 -4.26 5.50
CA TYR A 187 -1.13 -3.83 4.97
C TYR A 187 -1.16 -2.33 4.62
N LEU A 188 -2.14 -1.87 3.84
CA LEU A 188 -2.23 -0.46 3.46
C LEU A 188 -2.55 0.46 4.65
N SER A 189 -3.30 -0.03 5.66
CA SER A 189 -3.51 0.71 6.91
C SER A 189 -2.20 0.96 7.66
N CYS A 190 -1.29 -0.01 7.66
CA CYS A 190 0.03 0.14 8.29
C CYS A 190 0.97 1.02 7.46
N VAL A 191 0.84 1.06 6.13
CA VAL A 191 1.55 2.03 5.29
C VAL A 191 1.15 3.46 5.69
N PHE A 192 -0.16 3.71 5.89
CA PHE A 192 -0.63 4.99 6.41
C PHE A 192 -0.15 5.26 7.85
N ALA A 193 -0.11 4.24 8.70
CA ALA A 193 0.42 4.38 10.06
C ALA A 193 1.89 4.84 10.07
N ILE A 194 2.74 4.23 9.23
CA ILE A 194 4.14 4.67 9.05
C ILE A 194 4.17 6.10 8.53
N ALA A 195 3.40 6.41 7.48
CA ALA A 195 3.37 7.73 6.88
C ALA A 195 3.00 8.80 7.91
N ASN A 196 1.97 8.57 8.72
CA ASN A 196 1.55 9.48 9.78
C ASN A 196 2.61 9.63 10.87
N SER A 197 3.15 8.51 11.39
CA SER A 197 4.22 8.53 12.40
C SER A 197 5.52 9.19 11.92
N ALA A 198 5.75 9.23 10.61
CA ALA A 198 6.89 9.88 9.97
C ALA A 198 6.59 11.29 9.43
N ASN A 199 5.36 11.78 9.59
CA ASN A 199 4.87 13.03 8.99
C ASN A 199 5.10 13.11 7.45
N ILE A 200 4.93 11.97 6.77
CA ILE A 200 5.02 11.83 5.32
C ILE A 200 3.61 11.94 4.74
N ASP A 201 3.46 12.83 3.76
CA ASP A 201 2.23 12.98 2.99
C ASP A 201 2.24 12.02 1.80
N LEU A 202 1.63 10.84 1.95
CA LEU A 202 1.74 9.77 0.98
C LEU A 202 1.15 10.15 -0.39
N GLN A 203 0.08 10.96 -0.41
CA GLN A 203 -0.50 11.43 -1.66
C GLN A 203 0.48 12.31 -2.43
N SER A 204 1.05 13.32 -1.78
CA SER A 204 2.02 14.21 -2.42
C SER A 204 3.26 13.45 -2.89
N GLU A 205 3.71 12.45 -2.13
CA GLU A 205 4.85 11.63 -2.51
C GLU A 205 4.56 10.72 -3.70
N LEU A 206 3.37 10.12 -3.79
CA LEU A 206 2.94 9.36 -4.97
C LEU A 206 2.77 10.26 -6.20
N GLU A 207 2.20 11.46 -6.05
CA GLU A 207 2.08 12.46 -7.13
C GLU A 207 3.46 12.83 -7.69
N LYS A 208 4.43 13.09 -6.82
CA LYS A 208 5.83 13.34 -7.23
C LYS A 208 6.45 12.13 -7.91
N PHE A 209 6.26 10.94 -7.35
CA PHE A 209 6.84 9.70 -7.85
C PHE A 209 6.39 9.37 -9.28
N TYR A 210 5.09 9.55 -9.56
CA TYR A 210 4.50 9.30 -10.88
C TYR A 210 4.59 10.49 -11.84
N SER A 211 5.12 11.64 -11.42
CA SER A 211 5.24 12.85 -12.26
C SER A 211 6.05 12.64 -13.55
N ASN A 212 6.92 11.62 -13.56
CA ASN A 212 7.74 11.26 -14.71
C ASN A 212 7.62 9.78 -15.07
N ASN A 213 6.39 9.23 -15.02
CA ASN A 213 6.08 7.83 -15.34
C ASN A 213 6.86 6.84 -14.43
N CYS A 214 7.53 5.83 -15.00
CA CYS A 214 8.36 4.90 -14.23
C CYS A 214 9.50 5.63 -13.52
N HIS A 215 9.65 5.41 -12.22
CA HIS A 215 10.69 6.07 -11.42
C HIS A 215 12.13 5.71 -11.81
N ALA A 216 12.35 4.60 -12.52
CA ALA A 216 13.66 4.15 -12.96
C ALA A 216 13.96 4.50 -14.43
N CYS A 217 13.07 4.16 -15.37
CA CYS A 217 13.32 4.39 -16.81
C CYS A 217 12.56 5.60 -17.40
N HIS A 218 11.68 6.24 -16.62
CA HIS A 218 10.88 7.41 -17.01
C HIS A 218 9.99 7.22 -18.24
N GLN A 219 9.57 5.98 -18.52
CA GLN A 219 8.74 5.61 -19.66
C GLN A 219 7.41 5.02 -19.21
N ALA A 220 6.39 5.19 -20.06
CA ALA A 220 5.09 4.54 -19.99
C ALA A 220 4.72 4.04 -21.41
N PRO A 221 4.54 2.73 -21.63
CA PRO A 221 4.80 1.65 -20.68
C PRO A 221 6.28 1.62 -20.26
N CYS A 222 6.52 1.11 -19.05
CA CYS A 222 7.84 0.87 -18.49
C CYS A 222 8.67 -0.03 -19.44
N LYS A 223 10.00 0.06 -19.34
CA LYS A 223 10.94 -0.82 -20.06
C LYS A 223 12.00 -1.43 -19.15
N CYS A 224 11.84 -1.30 -17.83
CA CYS A 224 12.75 -1.92 -16.88
C CYS A 224 12.63 -3.43 -16.94
N ASP A 225 13.77 -4.11 -16.98
CA ASP A 225 13.83 -5.56 -16.80
C ASP A 225 14.17 -5.91 -15.33
N PHE A 226 14.25 -7.21 -15.05
CA PHE A 226 14.59 -7.73 -13.72
C PHE A 226 15.93 -7.18 -13.20
N ARG A 227 16.92 -7.03 -14.08
CA ARG A 227 18.26 -6.57 -13.70
C ARG A 227 18.23 -5.11 -13.29
N MET A 228 17.60 -4.26 -14.09
CA MET A 228 17.42 -2.83 -13.77
C MET A 228 16.73 -2.63 -12.42
N ILE A 229 15.72 -3.43 -12.11
CA ILE A 229 14.97 -3.35 -10.84
C ILE A 229 15.80 -3.89 -9.66
N SER A 230 16.59 -4.94 -9.87
CA SER A 230 17.48 -5.50 -8.85
C SER A 230 18.62 -4.55 -8.50
N ASP A 231 19.20 -3.90 -9.51
CA ASP A 231 20.32 -2.96 -9.38
C ASP A 231 19.89 -1.58 -8.85
N PHE A 232 18.58 -1.30 -8.74
CA PHE A 232 18.08 -0.05 -8.23
C PHE A 232 18.49 0.18 -6.78
N LYS A 233 19.27 1.26 -6.55
CA LYS A 233 19.75 1.69 -5.24
C LYS A 233 18.84 2.80 -4.71
N SER A 234 18.29 2.54 -3.53
CA SER A 234 17.44 3.42 -2.73
C SER A 234 17.76 3.25 -1.26
#